data_AF-A0A1F9HVD5-F1
#
_entry.id   AF-A0A1F9HVD5-F1
#
_cell.length_a   1.000
_cell.length_b   1.000
_cell.length_c   1.000
_cell.angle_alpha   90.00
_cell.angle_beta   90.00
_cell.angle_gamma   90.00
#
_symmetry.space_group_name_H-M   'P 1'
#
loop_
_entity.id
_entity.type
_entity.pdbx_description
1 polymer ?
#
loop_
_entity_poly.entity_id
_entity_poly.type
_entity_poly.pdbx_seq_one_letter_code
_entity_poly.pdbx_strand_id
1 'polypeptide(L)'
;MTMQKNALLLDLFLFVGTVALAWYEQWSAKDLVWGLWISSLVLGYSYVLTSILGGLLRGDMAIVRGKEAKHYDPVETGIGTILINIFIIFAGYSFFRKHDIALLMILLCTASLLLSIAMILKEGKRWAYLLDNWFVRIIIILPISLFLFGFFSIHFLAFQYIQGSVWYSLFPLNPDDLSGKHINEIHFLNDVLIPSFQNYWTFILASALSRMGAYKTAFQRYGINAIFYPYANLIRMFVMAIIIGLMSWAGFSSYILYLVLFFYFFPIGIGSFIKDYPKSLEEIEGKGTK
;
A
#
# COMPACT_ATOMS: atom_id res chain seq x y z
N MET A 1 19.00 -1.16 20.35
CA MET A 1 20.12 -0.88 19.41
C MET A 1 20.49 -2.10 18.55
N THR A 2 20.42 -3.34 19.06
CA THR A 2 20.77 -4.58 18.31
C THR A 2 19.85 -4.89 17.12
N MET A 3 18.53 -4.69 17.23
CA MET A 3 17.59 -4.96 16.12
C MET A 3 17.85 -4.10 14.86
N GLN A 4 18.31 -2.86 15.04
CA GLN A 4 18.63 -1.97 13.91
C GLN A 4 19.89 -2.41 13.17
N LYS A 5 20.86 -3.01 13.87
CA LYS A 5 22.10 -3.52 13.26
C LYS A 5 21.82 -4.71 12.34
N ASN A 6 20.97 -5.64 12.77
CA ASN A 6 20.63 -6.82 11.97
C ASN A 6 19.87 -6.46 10.69
N ALA A 7 18.95 -5.50 10.78
CA ALA A 7 18.24 -4.97 9.61
C ALA A 7 19.23 -4.34 8.61
N LEU A 8 20.15 -3.50 9.10
CA LEU A 8 21.16 -2.85 8.25
C LEU A 8 22.10 -3.85 7.58
N LEU A 9 22.52 -4.91 8.29
CA LEU A 9 23.36 -5.97 7.71
C LEU A 9 22.62 -6.75 6.62
N LEU A 10 21.32 -7.04 6.84
CA LEU A 10 20.50 -7.68 5.83
C LEU A 10 20.33 -6.78 4.61
N ASP A 11 20.03 -5.49 4.81
CA ASP A 11 19.89 -4.52 3.71
C ASP A 11 21.18 -4.38 2.91
N LEU A 12 22.34 -4.35 3.58
CA LEU A 12 23.65 -4.34 2.94
C LEU A 12 23.91 -5.61 2.13
N PHE A 13 23.61 -6.78 2.70
CA PHE A 13 23.75 -8.05 2.00
C PHE A 13 22.87 -8.11 0.75
N LEU A 14 21.60 -7.71 0.87
CA LEU A 14 20.65 -7.66 -0.24
C LEU A 14 21.06 -6.63 -1.30
N PHE A 15 21.58 -5.48 -0.89
CA PHE A 15 22.13 -4.48 -1.81
C PHE A 15 23.30 -5.04 -2.61
N VAL A 16 24.32 -5.60 -1.94
CA VAL A 16 25.49 -6.19 -2.61
C VAL A 16 25.08 -7.34 -3.52
N GLY A 17 24.17 -8.21 -3.07
CA GLY A 17 23.63 -9.30 -3.88
C GLY A 17 22.88 -8.80 -5.12
N THR A 18 22.09 -7.74 -4.99
CA THR A 18 21.36 -7.15 -6.12
C THR A 18 22.29 -6.45 -7.10
N VAL A 19 23.33 -5.78 -6.62
CA VAL A 19 24.37 -5.16 -7.48
C VAL A 19 25.16 -6.24 -8.23
N ALA A 20 25.55 -7.33 -7.56
CA ALA A 20 26.24 -8.44 -8.19
C ALA A 20 25.38 -9.10 -9.26
N LEU A 21 24.08 -9.28 -8.99
CA LEU A 21 23.12 -9.80 -9.95
C LEU A 21 22.94 -8.85 -11.14
N ALA A 22 22.76 -7.55 -10.88
CA ALA A 22 22.62 -6.54 -11.93
C ALA A 22 23.85 -6.51 -12.85
N TRP A 23 25.04 -6.66 -12.27
CA TRP A 23 26.29 -6.75 -13.04
C TRP A 23 26.37 -8.04 -13.86
N TYR A 24 26.04 -9.19 -13.27
CA TYR A 24 26.05 -10.49 -13.93
C TYR A 24 25.06 -10.56 -15.11
N GLU A 25 23.83 -10.09 -14.90
CA GLU A 25 22.75 -10.04 -15.90
C GLU A 25 22.88 -8.84 -16.85
N GLN A 26 23.94 -8.03 -16.72
CA GLN A 26 24.20 -6.82 -17.52
C GLN A 26 23.00 -5.86 -17.59
N TRP A 27 22.35 -5.62 -16.45
CA TRP A 27 21.18 -4.77 -16.39
C TRP A 27 21.45 -3.37 -16.93
N SER A 28 20.54 -2.94 -17.79
CA SER A 28 20.47 -1.60 -18.33
C SER A 28 19.50 -0.72 -17.52
N ALA A 29 19.39 0.55 -17.89
CA ALA A 29 18.40 1.47 -17.33
C ALA A 29 16.97 0.94 -17.50
N LYS A 30 16.68 0.29 -18.64
CA LYS A 30 15.39 -0.35 -18.92
C LYS A 30 15.07 -1.42 -17.88
N ASP A 31 16.03 -2.28 -17.57
CA ASP A 31 15.85 -3.40 -16.63
C ASP A 31 15.55 -2.89 -15.21
N LEU A 32 16.24 -1.82 -14.79
CA LEU A 32 15.95 -1.17 -13.51
C LEU A 32 14.56 -0.55 -13.45
N VAL A 33 14.15 0.19 -14.50
CA VAL A 33 12.84 0.85 -14.53
C VAL A 33 11.72 -0.20 -14.43
N TRP A 34 11.82 -1.27 -15.22
CA TRP A 34 10.84 -2.35 -15.19
C TRP A 34 10.87 -3.14 -13.89
N GLY A 35 12.07 -3.46 -13.37
CA GLY A 35 12.24 -4.15 -12.09
C GLY A 35 11.64 -3.35 -10.92
N LEU A 36 11.88 -2.04 -10.88
CA LEU A 36 11.28 -1.13 -9.90
C LEU A 36 9.76 -1.05 -10.06
N TRP A 37 9.26 -0.92 -11.29
CA TRP A 37 7.83 -0.85 -11.56
C TRP A 37 7.10 -2.14 -11.13
N ILE A 38 7.54 -3.31 -11.59
CA ILE A 38 6.88 -4.58 -11.26
C ILE A 38 6.99 -4.90 -9.77
N SER A 39 8.12 -4.57 -9.13
CA SER A 39 8.26 -4.69 -7.67
C SER A 39 7.32 -3.75 -6.93
N SER A 40 7.12 -2.53 -7.45
CA SER A 40 6.15 -1.60 -6.87
C SER A 40 4.73 -2.15 -6.95
N LEU A 41 4.36 -2.77 -8.07
CA LEU A 41 3.05 -3.39 -8.27
C LEU A 41 2.88 -4.58 -7.30
N VAL A 42 3.78 -5.56 -7.34
CA VAL A 42 3.66 -6.79 -6.53
C VAL A 42 3.76 -6.49 -5.05
N LEU A 43 4.79 -5.76 -4.62
CA LEU A 43 5.03 -5.50 -3.20
C LEU A 43 4.13 -4.39 -2.65
N GLY A 44 3.80 -3.39 -3.46
CA GLY A 44 2.85 -2.35 -3.05
C GLY A 44 1.45 -2.94 -2.87
N TYR A 45 0.99 -3.77 -3.81
CA TYR A 45 -0.33 -4.40 -3.72
C TYR A 45 -0.41 -5.37 -2.55
N SER A 46 0.56 -6.28 -2.42
CA SER A 46 0.58 -7.23 -1.29
C SER A 46 0.71 -6.53 0.07
N TYR A 47 1.36 -5.36 0.15
CA TYR A 47 1.35 -4.53 1.37
C TYR A 47 -0.06 -4.00 1.69
N VAL A 48 -0.80 -3.50 0.68
CA VAL A 48 -2.21 -3.09 0.86
C VAL A 48 -3.04 -4.25 1.39
N LEU A 49 -2.90 -5.45 0.80
CA LEU A 49 -3.60 -6.65 1.26
C LEU A 49 -3.23 -7.02 2.70
N THR A 50 -1.93 -6.97 3.02
CA THR A 50 -1.43 -7.29 4.36
C THR A 50 -1.99 -6.34 5.41
N SER A 51 -2.05 -5.04 5.11
CA SER A 51 -2.63 -4.03 6.01
C SER A 51 -4.12 -4.28 6.26
N ILE A 52 -4.90 -4.52 5.19
CA ILE A 52 -6.34 -4.78 5.29
C ILE A 52 -6.60 -6.08 6.06
N LEU A 53 -5.88 -7.15 5.70
CA LEU A 53 -6.02 -8.45 6.36
C LEU A 53 -5.62 -8.39 7.83
N GLY A 54 -4.52 -7.68 8.15
CA GLY A 54 -4.07 -7.49 9.53
C GLY A 54 -5.09 -6.73 10.37
N GLY A 55 -5.74 -5.71 9.80
CA GLY A 55 -6.83 -5.00 10.46
C GLY A 55 -8.07 -5.85 10.71
N LEU A 56 -8.48 -6.61 9.68
CA LEU A 56 -9.61 -7.52 9.75
C LEU A 56 -9.38 -8.60 10.81
N LEU A 57 -8.30 -9.39 10.72
CA LEU A 57 -8.05 -10.53 11.61
C LEU A 57 -7.92 -10.16 13.08
N ARG A 58 -7.50 -8.92 13.38
CA ARG A 58 -7.32 -8.44 14.76
C ARG A 58 -8.54 -7.70 15.29
N GLY A 59 -9.54 -7.46 14.44
CA GLY A 59 -10.69 -6.63 14.80
C GLY A 59 -10.27 -5.23 15.23
N ASP A 60 -9.25 -4.66 14.58
CA ASP A 60 -8.70 -3.35 14.96
C ASP A 60 -9.61 -2.21 14.48
N MET A 61 -10.24 -1.52 15.43
CA MET A 61 -11.15 -0.40 15.18
C MET A 61 -10.40 0.92 14.89
N ALA A 62 -9.07 0.91 14.80
CA ALA A 62 -8.27 2.09 14.45
C ALA A 62 -8.63 2.68 13.07
N ILE A 63 -9.08 1.85 12.13
CA ILE A 63 -9.54 2.32 10.82
C ILE A 63 -10.73 3.28 10.91
N VAL A 64 -11.63 3.02 11.85
CA VAL A 64 -12.86 3.80 12.02
C VAL A 64 -12.55 5.15 12.67
N ARG A 65 -11.58 5.16 13.59
CA ARG A 65 -11.24 6.33 14.41
C ARG A 65 -10.21 7.25 13.76
N GLY A 66 -9.42 6.76 12.82
CA GLY A 66 -8.34 7.54 12.19
C GLY A 66 -7.15 7.85 13.11
N LYS A 67 -7.15 7.42 14.38
CA LYS A 67 -6.05 7.57 15.35
C LYS A 67 -5.76 6.24 16.08
N GLU A 68 -4.50 6.00 16.40
CA GLU A 68 -4.08 4.94 17.35
C GLU A 68 -4.51 5.35 18.77
N ALA A 69 -5.78 5.19 19.11
CA ALA A 69 -6.29 5.64 20.41
C ALA A 69 -5.80 4.72 21.54
N LYS A 70 -5.09 5.30 22.52
CA LYS A 70 -4.70 4.63 23.78
C LYS A 70 -5.90 4.23 24.65
N HIS A 71 -7.08 4.82 24.42
CA HIS A 71 -8.32 4.48 25.10
C HIS A 71 -9.44 4.22 24.10
N TYR A 72 -10.27 3.22 24.41
CA TYR A 72 -11.41 2.84 23.60
C TYR A 72 -12.63 3.69 23.99
N ASP A 73 -13.09 4.54 23.06
CA ASP A 73 -14.38 5.24 23.18
C ASP A 73 -15.42 4.55 22.27
N PRO A 74 -16.44 3.90 22.86
CA PRO A 74 -17.50 3.23 22.10
C PRO A 74 -18.37 4.20 21.30
N VAL A 75 -18.56 5.44 21.76
CA VAL A 75 -19.41 6.43 21.10
C VAL A 75 -18.70 6.95 19.85
N GLU A 76 -17.44 7.37 19.97
CA GLU A 76 -16.63 7.81 18.82
C GLU A 76 -16.52 6.70 17.76
N THR A 77 -16.25 5.47 18.21
CA THR A 77 -16.17 4.30 17.31
C THR A 77 -17.52 4.02 16.64
N GLY A 78 -18.62 4.09 17.39
CA GLY A 78 -19.97 3.89 16.85
C GLY A 78 -20.32 4.92 15.78
N ILE A 79 -20.08 6.21 16.05
CA ILE A 79 -20.35 7.31 15.12
C ILE A 79 -19.52 7.15 13.85
N GLY A 80 -18.20 6.91 13.98
CA GLY A 80 -17.33 6.70 12.84
C GLY A 80 -17.79 5.52 11.97
N THR A 81 -18.23 4.43 12.59
CA THR A 81 -18.70 3.25 11.85
C THR A 81 -20.00 3.55 11.10
N ILE A 82 -20.94 4.27 11.72
CA ILE A 82 -22.19 4.67 11.08
C ILE A 82 -21.90 5.53 9.84
N LEU A 83 -21.05 6.55 9.96
CA LEU A 83 -20.70 7.44 8.85
C LEU A 83 -20.05 6.68 7.70
N ILE A 84 -19.08 5.80 8.01
CA ILE A 84 -18.40 5.00 6.98
C ILE A 84 -19.38 4.03 6.30
N ASN A 85 -20.23 3.33 7.04
CA ASN A 85 -21.21 2.40 6.45
C ASN A 85 -22.22 3.13 5.54
N ILE A 86 -22.69 4.32 5.92
CA ILE A 86 -23.57 5.13 5.07
C ILE A 86 -22.85 5.48 3.76
N PHE A 87 -21.60 5.91 3.84
CA PHE A 87 -20.77 6.19 2.67
C PHE A 87 -20.58 4.95 1.80
N ILE A 88 -20.28 3.78 2.39
CA ILE A 88 -20.10 2.52 1.66
C ILE A 88 -21.39 2.10 0.96
N ILE A 89 -22.56 2.24 1.59
CA ILE A 89 -23.85 1.93 0.97
C ILE A 89 -24.08 2.84 -0.25
N PHE A 90 -23.82 4.14 -0.10
CA PHE A 90 -23.98 5.10 -1.19
C PHE A 90 -23.01 4.79 -2.35
N ALA A 91 -21.72 4.65 -2.06
CA ALA A 91 -20.70 4.32 -3.05
C ALA A 91 -21.00 2.97 -3.72
N GLY A 92 -21.33 1.96 -2.93
CA GLY A 92 -21.68 0.62 -3.40
C GLY A 92 -22.88 0.64 -4.35
N TYR A 93 -23.92 1.40 -4.03
CA TYR A 93 -25.08 1.57 -4.90
C TYR A 93 -24.73 2.28 -6.22
N SER A 94 -23.90 3.33 -6.16
CA SER A 94 -23.45 4.07 -7.35
C SER A 94 -22.60 3.22 -8.30
N PHE A 95 -21.66 2.43 -7.78
CA PHE A 95 -20.73 1.65 -8.61
C PHE A 95 -21.31 0.30 -9.05
N PHE A 96 -22.14 -0.35 -8.22
CA PHE A 96 -22.55 -1.75 -8.42
C PHE A 96 -24.05 -1.95 -8.62
N ARG A 97 -24.75 -0.95 -9.18
CA ARG A 97 -26.22 -0.83 -9.31
C ARG A 97 -27.00 -2.09 -9.78
N LYS A 98 -26.34 -3.11 -10.33
CA LYS A 98 -26.96 -4.36 -10.84
C LYS A 98 -26.26 -5.66 -10.43
N HIS A 99 -25.33 -5.63 -9.46
CA HIS A 99 -24.56 -6.82 -9.09
C HIS A 99 -24.96 -7.34 -7.71
N ASP A 100 -25.03 -8.68 -7.57
CA ASP A 100 -25.32 -9.37 -6.29
C ASP A 100 -24.36 -8.96 -5.16
N ILE A 101 -23.14 -8.54 -5.53
CA ILE A 101 -22.12 -8.01 -4.62
C ILE A 101 -22.63 -6.77 -3.88
N ALA A 102 -23.39 -5.89 -4.55
CA ALA A 102 -23.96 -4.70 -3.93
C ALA A 102 -24.94 -5.06 -2.82
N LEU A 103 -25.80 -6.06 -3.06
CA LEU A 103 -26.77 -6.53 -2.07
C LEU A 103 -26.06 -7.12 -0.84
N LEU A 104 -25.04 -7.96 -1.05
CA LEU A 104 -24.25 -8.52 0.04
C LEU A 104 -23.58 -7.41 0.86
N MET A 105 -22.99 -6.41 0.20
CA MET A 105 -22.37 -5.27 0.88
C MET A 105 -23.39 -4.46 1.69
N ILE A 106 -24.59 -4.22 1.16
CA ILE A 106 -25.68 -3.54 1.89
C ILE A 106 -26.09 -4.32 3.13
N LEU A 107 -26.22 -5.65 3.03
CA LEU A 107 -26.55 -6.52 4.17
C LEU A 107 -25.47 -6.45 5.26
N LEU A 108 -24.18 -6.53 4.87
CA LEU A 108 -23.06 -6.42 5.80
C LEU A 108 -22.99 -5.04 6.48
N CYS A 109 -23.17 -3.96 5.71
CA CYS A 109 -23.21 -2.59 6.24
C CYS A 109 -24.39 -2.41 7.20
N THR A 110 -25.56 -2.98 6.88
CA THR A 110 -26.74 -2.91 7.75
C THR A 110 -26.49 -3.61 9.07
N ALA A 111 -25.92 -4.82 9.06
CA ALA A 111 -25.55 -5.53 10.28
C ALA A 111 -24.53 -4.75 11.13
N SER A 112 -23.49 -4.21 10.50
CA SER A 112 -22.47 -3.37 11.15
C SER A 112 -23.07 -2.09 11.76
N LEU A 113 -24.01 -1.45 11.06
CA LEU A 113 -24.71 -0.25 11.51
C LEU A 113 -25.65 -0.52 12.70
N LEU A 114 -26.42 -1.62 12.66
CA LEU A 114 -27.28 -2.01 13.78
C LEU A 114 -26.48 -2.30 15.06
N LEU A 115 -25.35 -3.00 14.93
CA LEU A 115 -24.44 -3.23 16.06
C LEU A 115 -23.86 -1.93 16.60
N SER A 116 -23.47 -1.02 15.70
CA SER A 116 -22.91 0.29 16.07
C SER A 116 -23.93 1.19 16.78
N ILE A 117 -25.19 1.18 16.34
CA ILE A 117 -26.27 1.90 17.03
C ILE A 117 -26.54 1.27 18.40
N ALA A 118 -26.58 -0.06 18.49
CA ALA A 118 -26.78 -0.75 19.76
C ALA A 118 -25.68 -0.41 20.79
N MET A 119 -24.43 -0.22 20.32
CA MET A 119 -23.30 0.24 21.14
C MET A 119 -23.50 1.65 21.68
N ILE A 120 -24.01 2.59 20.86
CA ILE A 120 -24.26 3.98 21.27
C ILE A 120 -25.44 4.06 22.24
N LEU A 121 -26.56 3.41 21.92
CA LEU A 121 -27.80 3.53 22.68
C LEU A 121 -27.74 2.91 24.08
N LYS A 122 -26.89 1.91 24.29
CA LYS A 122 -26.76 1.22 25.56
C LYS A 122 -25.45 1.59 26.24
N GLU A 123 -25.39 2.85 26.69
CA GLU A 123 -24.35 3.34 27.60
C GLU A 123 -24.33 2.46 28.86
N GLY A 124 -23.36 1.54 28.95
CA GLY A 124 -23.23 0.68 30.12
C GLY A 124 -22.16 -0.40 30.00
N LYS A 125 -21.52 -0.70 31.13
CA LYS A 125 -20.44 -1.71 31.26
C LYS A 125 -20.78 -3.09 30.66
N ARG A 126 -22.07 -3.44 30.56
CA ARG A 126 -22.54 -4.73 30.04
C ARG A 126 -22.28 -4.90 28.53
N TRP A 127 -22.26 -3.81 27.74
CA TRP A 127 -22.06 -3.89 26.28
C TRP A 127 -20.59 -3.74 25.87
N ALA A 128 -19.75 -3.19 26.74
CA ALA A 128 -18.30 -3.23 26.57
C ALA A 128 -17.79 -4.69 26.40
N TYR A 129 -18.41 -5.66 27.09
CA TYR A 129 -18.05 -7.07 26.94
C TYR A 129 -18.39 -7.66 25.56
N LEU A 130 -19.48 -7.20 24.92
CA LEU A 130 -19.81 -7.64 23.56
C LEU A 130 -18.83 -7.05 22.54
N LEU A 131 -18.31 -5.86 22.80
CA LEU A 131 -17.22 -5.29 22.02
C LEU A 131 -15.90 -6.01 22.24
N ASP A 132 -15.68 -6.66 23.38
CA ASP A 132 -14.54 -7.56 23.57
C ASP A 132 -14.68 -8.88 22.81
N ASN A 133 -15.88 -9.20 22.33
CA ASN A 133 -16.08 -10.34 21.45
C ASN A 133 -15.49 -10.06 20.07
N TRP A 134 -14.45 -10.82 19.73
CA TRP A 134 -13.77 -10.72 18.43
C TRP A 134 -14.73 -10.87 17.25
N PHE A 135 -15.75 -11.73 17.33
CA PHE A 135 -16.74 -11.93 16.26
C PHE A 135 -17.53 -10.65 15.96
N VAL A 136 -17.93 -9.90 17.01
CA VAL A 136 -18.66 -8.64 16.85
C VAL A 136 -17.78 -7.61 16.14
N ARG A 137 -16.50 -7.51 16.52
CA ARG A 137 -15.53 -6.62 15.84
C ARG A 137 -15.38 -6.97 14.37
N ILE A 138 -15.31 -8.26 14.04
CA ILE A 138 -15.26 -8.71 12.63
C ILE A 138 -16.49 -8.27 11.86
N ILE A 139 -17.70 -8.48 12.40
CA ILE A 139 -18.93 -8.07 11.71
C ILE A 139 -18.93 -6.56 11.44
N ILE A 140 -18.43 -5.76 12.40
CA ILE A 140 -18.36 -4.32 12.26
C ILE A 140 -17.34 -3.89 11.18
N ILE A 141 -16.14 -4.49 11.20
CA ILE A 141 -15.00 -4.10 10.35
C ILE A 141 -15.05 -4.73 8.96
N LEU A 142 -15.73 -5.87 8.78
CA LEU A 142 -15.78 -6.60 7.53
C LEU A 142 -16.26 -5.76 6.33
N PRO A 143 -17.40 -5.04 6.37
CA PRO A 143 -17.83 -4.21 5.24
C PRO A 143 -16.81 -3.12 4.92
N ILE A 144 -16.19 -2.51 5.94
CA ILE A 144 -15.15 -1.49 5.78
C ILE A 144 -13.93 -2.09 5.08
N SER A 145 -13.48 -3.27 5.50
CA SER A 145 -12.31 -3.95 4.94
C SER A 145 -12.54 -4.39 3.50
N LEU A 146 -13.73 -4.90 3.17
CA LEU A 146 -14.10 -5.26 1.80
C LEU A 146 -14.18 -4.03 0.89
N PHE A 147 -14.78 -2.95 1.38
CA PHE A 147 -14.81 -1.69 0.65
C PHE A 147 -13.40 -1.17 0.38
N LEU A 148 -12.54 -1.12 1.40
CA LEU A 148 -11.16 -0.70 1.24
C LEU A 148 -10.40 -1.59 0.25
N PHE A 149 -10.57 -2.91 0.34
CA PHE A 149 -9.94 -3.84 -0.58
C PHE A 149 -10.33 -3.54 -2.03
N GLY A 150 -11.62 -3.38 -2.32
CA GLY A 150 -12.08 -3.04 -3.67
C GLY A 150 -11.59 -1.67 -4.13
N PHE A 151 -11.80 -0.64 -3.30
CA PHE A 151 -11.42 0.74 -3.60
C PHE A 151 -9.92 0.88 -3.89
N PHE A 152 -9.08 0.39 -2.97
CA PHE A 152 -7.63 0.50 -3.12
C PHE A 152 -7.10 -0.41 -4.23
N SER A 153 -7.71 -1.57 -4.49
CA SER A 153 -7.33 -2.40 -5.65
C SER A 153 -7.54 -1.66 -6.97
N ILE A 154 -8.72 -1.05 -7.16
CA ILE A 154 -9.02 -0.30 -8.40
C ILE A 154 -8.04 0.87 -8.55
N HIS A 155 -7.87 1.69 -7.51
CA HIS A 155 -6.99 2.86 -7.57
C HIS A 155 -5.53 2.48 -7.79
N PHE A 156 -5.04 1.48 -7.05
CA PHE A 156 -3.65 1.05 -7.15
C PHE A 156 -3.34 0.43 -8.50
N LEU A 157 -4.19 -0.48 -8.99
CA LEU A 157 -3.99 -1.14 -10.28
C LEU A 157 -4.16 -0.18 -11.46
N ALA A 158 -5.13 0.74 -11.41
CA ALA A 158 -5.29 1.77 -12.45
C ALA A 158 -4.07 2.68 -12.54
N PHE A 159 -3.51 3.09 -11.40
CA PHE A 159 -2.30 3.90 -11.38
C PHE A 159 -1.09 3.12 -11.93
N GLN A 160 -0.95 1.85 -11.56
CA GLN A 160 0.12 0.97 -12.06
C GLN A 160 0.00 0.70 -13.56
N TYR A 161 -1.22 0.58 -14.08
CA TYR A 161 -1.50 0.48 -15.51
C TYR A 161 -1.04 1.72 -16.27
N ILE A 162 -1.40 2.92 -15.78
CA ILE A 162 -0.96 4.19 -16.38
C ILE A 162 0.56 4.29 -16.37
N GLN A 163 1.20 4.01 -15.23
CA GLN A 163 2.66 4.04 -15.13
C GLN A 163 3.34 3.03 -16.05
N GLY A 164 2.87 1.78 -16.08
CA GLY A 164 3.41 0.75 -16.96
C GLY A 164 3.28 1.14 -18.43
N SER A 165 2.18 1.79 -18.82
CA SER A 165 1.97 2.29 -20.18
C SER A 165 2.96 3.41 -20.56
N VAL A 166 3.25 4.32 -19.63
CA VAL A 166 4.29 5.34 -19.80
C VAL A 166 5.66 4.70 -19.95
N TRP A 167 6.00 3.73 -19.09
CA TRP A 167 7.28 3.03 -19.17
C TRP A 167 7.43 2.20 -20.44
N TYR A 168 6.36 1.58 -20.90
CA TYR A 168 6.34 0.87 -22.18
C TYR A 168 6.66 1.79 -23.36
N SER A 169 6.14 3.01 -23.34
CA SER A 169 6.40 4.00 -24.39
C SER A 169 7.85 4.51 -24.38
N LEU A 170 8.50 4.55 -23.22
CA LEU A 170 9.88 5.03 -23.06
C LEU A 170 10.94 3.91 -23.18
N PHE A 171 10.60 2.70 -22.73
CA PHE A 171 11.48 1.55 -22.58
C PHE A 171 10.75 0.27 -23.01
N PRO A 172 10.46 0.07 -24.31
CA PRO A 172 9.70 -1.09 -24.77
C PRO A 172 10.40 -2.40 -24.39
N LEU A 173 9.64 -3.37 -23.88
CA LEU A 173 10.18 -4.67 -23.47
C LEU A 173 10.69 -5.48 -24.66
N ASN A 174 9.97 -5.43 -25.79
CA ASN A 174 10.43 -5.99 -27.06
C ASN A 174 10.82 -4.85 -28.01
N PRO A 175 12.03 -4.87 -28.61
CA PRO A 175 12.45 -3.86 -29.58
C PRO A 175 11.54 -3.79 -30.81
N ASP A 176 10.92 -4.91 -31.19
CA ASP A 176 10.06 -5.00 -32.37
C ASP A 176 8.68 -4.36 -32.18
N ASP A 177 8.30 -4.04 -30.94
CA ASP A 177 7.00 -3.46 -30.58
C ASP A 177 6.96 -1.91 -30.66
N LEU A 178 7.95 -1.29 -31.29
CA LEU A 178 8.00 0.17 -31.53
C LEU A 178 6.84 0.71 -32.40
N SER A 179 5.96 -0.14 -32.92
CA SER A 179 4.73 0.30 -33.57
C SER A 179 3.81 0.91 -32.53
N GLY A 180 3.49 2.21 -32.64
CA GLY A 180 2.62 2.99 -31.74
C GLY A 180 1.16 2.51 -31.66
N LYS A 181 0.95 1.20 -31.47
CA LYS A 181 -0.31 0.56 -31.15
C LYS A 181 -0.69 1.01 -29.75
N HIS A 182 -1.90 1.52 -29.61
CA HIS A 182 -2.51 1.70 -28.30
C HIS A 182 -2.53 0.34 -27.59
N ILE A 183 -1.88 0.26 -26.42
CA ILE A 183 -1.93 -0.92 -25.57
C ILE A 183 -3.39 -1.05 -25.11
N ASN A 184 -4.10 -2.07 -25.60
CA ASN A 184 -5.38 -2.45 -25.03
C ASN A 184 -5.15 -3.31 -23.76
N GLU A 185 -6.19 -3.53 -22.97
CA GLU A 185 -6.07 -4.23 -21.68
C GLU A 185 -5.45 -5.64 -21.79
N ILE A 186 -5.79 -6.37 -22.85
CA ILE A 186 -5.29 -7.74 -23.09
C ILE A 186 -3.80 -7.71 -23.46
N HIS A 187 -3.38 -6.73 -24.27
CA HIS A 187 -1.98 -6.49 -24.60
C HIS A 187 -1.18 -6.09 -23.37
N PHE A 188 -1.73 -5.27 -22.47
CA PHE A 188 -1.00 -4.89 -21.25
C PHE A 188 -0.63 -6.10 -20.39
N LEU A 189 -1.56 -7.05 -20.22
CA LEU A 189 -1.30 -8.26 -19.45
C LEU A 189 -0.19 -9.11 -20.09
N ASN A 190 -0.33 -9.41 -21.38
CA ASN A 190 0.53 -10.37 -22.08
C ASN A 190 1.89 -9.79 -22.49
N ASP A 191 1.92 -8.51 -22.86
CA ASP A 191 3.09 -7.88 -23.46
C ASP A 191 3.88 -7.06 -22.44
N VAL A 192 3.25 -6.68 -21.31
CA VAL A 192 3.89 -5.89 -20.25
C VAL A 192 3.99 -6.65 -18.94
N LEU A 193 2.85 -7.07 -18.37
CA LEU A 193 2.83 -7.59 -17.00
C LEU A 193 3.55 -8.95 -16.88
N ILE A 194 3.18 -9.92 -17.73
CA ILE A 194 3.77 -11.26 -17.70
C ILE A 194 5.28 -11.22 -17.98
N PRO A 195 5.77 -10.56 -19.06
CA PRO A 195 7.20 -10.51 -19.34
C PRO A 195 7.98 -9.75 -18.26
N SER A 196 7.43 -8.67 -17.71
CA SER A 196 8.07 -7.96 -16.59
C SER A 196 8.22 -8.86 -15.37
N PHE A 197 7.19 -9.63 -15.02
CA PHE A 197 7.27 -10.55 -13.91
C PHE A 197 8.31 -11.66 -14.16
N GLN A 198 8.31 -12.26 -15.35
CA GLN A 198 9.23 -13.32 -15.74
C GLN A 198 10.70 -12.86 -15.81
N ASN A 199 10.95 -11.64 -16.29
CA ASN A 199 12.31 -11.15 -16.47
C ASN A 199 12.91 -10.57 -15.17
N TYR A 200 12.08 -10.04 -14.26
CA TYR A 200 12.56 -9.30 -13.10
C TYR A 200 12.15 -9.92 -11.74
N TRP A 201 11.74 -11.19 -11.69
CA TRP A 201 11.32 -11.86 -10.45
C TRP A 201 12.41 -11.88 -9.36
N THR A 202 13.69 -11.96 -9.74
CA THR A 202 14.83 -11.93 -8.81
C THR A 202 14.90 -10.59 -8.08
N PHE A 203 14.65 -9.48 -8.79
CA PHE A 203 14.58 -8.15 -8.21
C PHE A 203 13.36 -8.00 -7.29
N ILE A 204 12.21 -8.58 -7.66
CA ILE A 204 11.01 -8.64 -6.80
C ILE A 204 11.34 -9.38 -5.49
N LEU A 205 12.03 -10.52 -5.58
CA LEU A 205 12.39 -11.33 -4.42
C LEU A 205 13.36 -10.59 -3.49
N ALA A 206 14.42 -9.99 -4.03
CA ALA A 206 15.37 -9.20 -3.24
C ALA A 206 14.66 -8.01 -2.55
N SER A 207 13.75 -7.37 -3.26
CA SER A 207 12.94 -6.27 -2.74
C SER A 207 11.91 -6.72 -1.70
N ALA A 208 11.38 -7.93 -1.81
CA ALA A 208 10.46 -8.50 -0.83
C ALA A 208 11.19 -8.77 0.50
N LEU A 209 12.39 -9.37 0.42
CA LEU A 209 13.21 -9.71 1.57
C LEU A 209 13.65 -8.47 2.35
N SER A 210 14.07 -7.40 1.66
CA SER A 210 14.46 -6.14 2.32
C SER A 210 13.28 -5.46 3.02
N ARG A 211 12.05 -5.74 2.58
CA ARG A 211 10.83 -5.11 3.11
C ARG A 211 10.09 -5.96 4.14
N MET A 212 10.57 -7.13 4.54
CA MET A 212 9.88 -8.01 5.50
C MET A 212 9.49 -7.30 6.81
N GLY A 213 10.37 -6.43 7.34
CA GLY A 213 10.08 -5.65 8.54
C GLY A 213 8.90 -4.67 8.34
N ALA A 214 8.76 -4.14 7.13
CA ALA A 214 7.64 -3.28 6.75
C ALA A 214 6.33 -4.08 6.69
N TYR A 215 6.32 -5.30 6.13
CA TYR A 215 5.13 -6.17 6.14
C TYR A 215 4.68 -6.54 7.54
N LYS A 216 5.63 -6.87 8.43
CA LYS A 216 5.31 -7.11 9.84
C LYS A 216 4.65 -5.88 10.46
N THR A 217 5.17 -4.69 10.15
CA THR A 217 4.60 -3.42 10.63
C THR A 217 3.23 -3.16 10.00
N ALA A 218 3.03 -3.42 8.71
CA ALA A 218 1.74 -3.30 8.01
C ALA A 218 0.67 -4.19 8.63
N PHE A 219 1.05 -5.44 8.91
CA PHE A 219 0.18 -6.40 9.56
C PHE A 219 -0.14 -6.00 11.00
N GLN A 220 0.78 -5.29 11.68
CA GLN A 220 0.66 -4.87 13.08
C GLN A 220 0.04 -3.47 13.28
N ARG A 221 0.18 -2.56 12.33
CA ARG A 221 -0.33 -1.20 12.40
C ARG A 221 -1.46 -1.08 11.40
N TYR A 222 -2.66 -0.93 11.91
CA TYR A 222 -3.83 -0.71 11.10
C TYR A 222 -4.34 0.72 11.29
N GLY A 223 -4.87 1.30 10.22
CA GLY A 223 -5.33 2.69 10.20
C GLY A 223 -5.09 3.34 8.84
N ILE A 224 -5.72 4.50 8.64
CA ILE A 224 -5.67 5.24 7.38
C ILE A 224 -4.21 5.53 6.95
N ASN A 225 -3.35 5.89 7.90
CA ASN A 225 -1.93 6.15 7.63
C ASN A 225 -1.17 4.93 7.11
N ALA A 226 -1.51 3.72 7.57
CA ALA A 226 -0.88 2.49 7.11
C ALA A 226 -1.18 2.21 5.63
N ILE A 227 -2.34 2.68 5.14
CA ILE A 227 -2.77 2.49 3.75
C ILE A 227 -2.06 3.46 2.79
N PHE A 228 -1.67 4.64 3.25
CA PHE A 228 -0.90 5.60 2.43
C PHE A 228 0.58 5.25 2.30
N TYR A 229 1.12 4.37 3.15
CA TYR A 229 2.53 3.99 3.10
C TYR A 229 2.95 3.34 1.76
N PRO A 230 2.18 2.40 1.17
CA PRO A 230 2.38 1.94 -0.21
C PRO A 230 2.47 3.06 -1.23
N TYR A 231 1.62 4.09 -1.13
CA TYR A 231 1.59 5.22 -2.06
C TYR A 231 2.84 6.09 -1.95
N ALA A 232 3.31 6.36 -0.73
CA ALA A 232 4.57 7.08 -0.54
C ALA A 232 5.75 6.31 -1.16
N ASN A 233 5.81 5.00 -0.95
CA ASN A 233 6.82 4.15 -1.58
C ASN A 233 6.70 4.12 -3.11
N LEU A 234 5.48 4.10 -3.63
CA LEU A 234 5.18 4.14 -5.05
C LEU A 234 5.65 5.44 -5.69
N ILE A 235 5.33 6.58 -5.08
CA ILE A 235 5.81 7.90 -5.54
C ILE A 235 7.34 7.93 -5.54
N ARG A 236 7.98 7.42 -4.47
CA ARG A 236 9.44 7.34 -4.41
C ARG A 236 10.03 6.51 -5.56
N MET A 237 9.48 5.31 -5.80
CA MET A 237 9.93 4.45 -6.89
C MET A 237 9.69 5.10 -8.26
N PHE A 238 8.58 5.80 -8.44
CA PHE A 238 8.27 6.55 -9.66
C PHE A 238 9.27 7.68 -9.91
N VAL A 239 9.58 8.49 -8.89
CA VAL A 239 10.57 9.56 -8.98
C VAL A 239 11.94 8.98 -9.34
N MET A 240 12.33 7.86 -8.74
CA MET A 240 13.58 7.16 -9.09
C MET A 240 13.58 6.69 -10.56
N ALA A 241 12.48 6.10 -11.03
CA ALA A 241 12.35 5.67 -12.42
C ALA A 241 12.40 6.85 -13.41
N ILE A 242 11.81 8.00 -13.09
CA ILE A 242 11.94 9.24 -13.89
C ILE A 242 13.41 9.67 -13.94
N ILE A 243 14.10 9.71 -12.79
CA ILE A 243 15.52 10.10 -12.74
C ILE A 243 16.37 9.16 -13.60
N ILE A 244 16.16 7.84 -13.50
CA ILE A 244 16.83 6.85 -14.35
C ILE A 244 16.55 7.15 -15.82
N GLY A 245 15.28 7.38 -16.17
CA GLY A 245 14.89 7.58 -17.55
C GLY A 245 15.52 8.82 -18.18
N LEU A 246 15.46 9.95 -17.47
CA LEU A 246 16.07 11.21 -17.93
C LEU A 246 17.59 11.10 -18.07
N MET A 247 18.24 10.40 -17.14
CA MET A 247 19.70 10.24 -17.13
C MET A 247 20.18 9.23 -18.16
N SER A 248 19.38 8.18 -18.42
CA SER A 248 19.61 7.26 -19.54
C SER A 248 19.48 8.00 -20.86
N TRP A 249 18.49 8.87 -21.01
CA TRP A 249 18.34 9.73 -22.19
C TRP A 249 19.51 10.69 -22.38
N ALA A 250 20.08 11.20 -21.28
CA ALA A 250 21.27 12.04 -21.29
C ALA A 250 22.61 11.27 -21.48
N GLY A 251 22.58 9.94 -21.62
CA GLY A 251 23.77 9.11 -21.87
C GLY A 251 24.55 8.68 -20.62
N PHE A 252 24.02 8.85 -19.41
CA PHE A 252 24.68 8.49 -18.14
C PHE A 252 24.30 7.09 -17.59
N SER A 253 23.90 6.17 -18.46
CA SER A 253 23.22 4.92 -18.08
C SER A 253 24.02 4.02 -17.12
N SER A 254 25.34 3.89 -17.29
CA SER A 254 26.14 2.92 -16.53
C SER A 254 26.38 3.31 -15.06
N TYR A 255 26.60 4.59 -14.77
CA TYR A 255 26.94 5.04 -13.41
C TYR A 255 25.71 5.26 -12.55
N ILE A 256 24.59 5.66 -13.15
CA ILE A 256 23.39 5.97 -12.39
C ILE A 256 22.71 4.74 -11.82
N LEU A 257 22.91 3.57 -12.45
CA LEU A 257 22.38 2.29 -11.98
C LEU A 257 22.76 2.03 -10.52
N TYR A 258 24.06 2.15 -10.20
CA TYR A 258 24.56 1.88 -8.85
C TYR A 258 24.07 2.91 -7.84
N LEU A 259 23.99 4.18 -8.24
CA LEU A 259 23.50 5.26 -7.39
C LEU A 259 22.01 5.06 -7.05
N VAL A 260 21.19 4.65 -8.02
CA VAL A 260 19.76 4.41 -7.79
C VAL A 260 19.53 3.17 -6.95
N LEU A 261 20.26 2.07 -7.21
CA LEU A 261 20.20 0.89 -6.34
C LEU A 261 20.60 1.26 -4.90
N PHE A 262 21.63 2.08 -4.72
CA PHE A 262 22.04 2.54 -3.40
C PHE A 262 20.91 3.31 -2.71
N PHE A 263 20.31 4.31 -3.36
CA PHE A 263 19.19 5.05 -2.80
C PHE A 263 17.92 4.21 -2.64
N TYR A 264 17.75 3.13 -3.38
CA TYR A 264 16.62 2.22 -3.24
C TYR A 264 16.72 1.42 -1.93
N PHE A 265 17.85 0.74 -1.70
CA PHE A 265 18.09 -0.09 -0.52
C PHE A 265 18.37 0.73 0.74
N PHE A 266 19.05 1.88 0.61
CA PHE A 266 19.34 2.78 1.71
C PHE A 266 18.49 4.04 1.57
N PRO A 267 17.32 4.12 2.21
CA PRO A 267 16.52 5.34 2.26
C PRO A 267 17.24 6.42 3.10
N ILE A 268 18.27 7.05 2.55
CA ILE A 268 18.93 8.20 3.18
C ILE A 268 17.94 9.37 3.14
N GLY A 269 17.50 9.83 4.31
CA GLY A 269 16.95 11.18 4.48
C GLY A 269 15.48 11.45 4.14
N ILE A 270 14.76 10.61 3.39
CA ILE A 270 13.32 10.86 3.14
C ILE A 270 12.48 10.46 4.36
N GLY A 271 12.88 9.39 5.05
CA GLY A 271 12.21 8.93 6.27
C GLY A 271 12.26 9.98 7.39
N SER A 272 13.35 10.73 7.54
CA SER A 272 13.42 11.85 8.50
C SER A 272 12.49 13.00 8.13
N PHE A 273 12.32 13.29 6.83
CA PHE A 273 11.35 14.31 6.37
C PHE A 273 9.89 13.95 6.71
N ILE A 274 9.54 12.66 6.70
CA ILE A 274 8.21 12.18 7.06
C ILE A 274 8.07 11.97 8.57
N LYS A 275 9.14 11.58 9.28
CA LYS A 275 9.11 11.35 10.74
C LYS A 275 8.86 12.62 11.55
N ASP A 276 9.11 13.79 10.96
CA ASP A 276 8.83 15.10 11.56
C ASP A 276 7.40 15.62 11.26
N TYR A 277 6.63 14.92 10.42
CA TYR A 277 5.17 15.09 10.23
C TYR A 277 4.45 13.93 10.96
N PRO A 278 4.00 14.06 12.23
CA PRO A 278 3.32 15.21 12.83
C PRO A 278 3.72 15.42 14.31
N LYS A 279 4.94 15.89 14.61
CA LYS A 279 5.20 16.40 15.98
C LYS A 279 4.57 17.77 16.22
N SER A 280 4.33 18.54 15.14
CA SER A 280 3.74 19.86 15.21
C SER A 280 2.25 19.88 15.60
N LEU A 281 1.51 18.76 15.44
CA LEU A 281 0.10 18.70 15.85
C LEU A 281 -0.06 18.41 17.36
N GLU A 282 0.80 17.55 17.93
CA GLU A 282 0.83 17.33 19.39
C GLU A 282 1.33 18.57 20.15
N GLU A 283 2.23 19.35 19.55
CA GLU A 283 2.77 20.58 20.16
C GLU A 283 1.78 21.77 20.12
N ILE A 284 0.81 21.76 19.20
CA ILE A 284 -0.28 22.74 19.12
C ILE A 284 -1.43 22.35 20.07
N GLU A 285 -1.77 21.07 20.20
CA GLU A 285 -2.82 20.61 21.13
C GLU A 285 -2.38 20.67 22.61
N GLY A 286 -1.07 20.54 22.90
CA GLY A 286 -0.53 20.60 24.26
C GLY A 286 -0.45 22.00 24.90
N LYS A 287 -0.67 23.08 24.15
CA LYS A 287 -0.61 24.47 24.66
C LYS A 287 -1.97 25.10 24.97
N GLY A 288 -3.08 24.39 24.74
CA GLY A 288 -4.45 24.92 24.91
C GLY A 288 -5.12 24.65 26.25
N THR A 289 -4.46 23.95 27.19
CA THR A 289 -5.03 23.63 28.52
C THR A 289 -4.08 24.07 29.63
N LYS A 290 -4.04 25.38 29.85
CA LYS A 290 -3.68 25.97 31.14
C LYS A 290 -4.61 27.14 31.44
#